data_AF-A0A922YBZ3-F1
#
_entry.id   AF-A0A922YBZ3-F1
#
_cell.length_a   1.000
_cell.length_b   1.000
_cell.length_c   1.000
_cell.angle_alpha   90.00
_cell.angle_beta   90.00
_cell.angle_gamma   90.00
#
_symmetry.space_group_name_H-M   'P 1'
#
loop_
_entity.id
_entity.type
_entity.pdbx_description
1 polymer ?
#
loop_
_entity_poly.entity_id
_entity_poly.type
_entity_poly.pdbx_seq_one_letter_code
_entity_poly.pdbx_strand_id
1 'polypeptide(L)'
;MDDTPFQPADDLDILNDLLGRARYFILGLIGFIDTALERLGDTPLDARAAGYLMRRALLPAEAALRRAILLIATKLPPPAPARAPSKAARQPAAAAKGKPAAPRAPLFRMSEPQPRPTHYRKTDYLSEDLMPRITLLTESVLRARTAPARPPPAPQDPAAAFHRRFQALRAAYDDPAPYARRWLRRRARSAADAARALAPVKIPGVSRSLGENTISLLKELTQAARARALPNTS
;
A
#
# COMPACT_ATOMS: atom_id res chain seq x y z
N MET A 1 2.24 -46.04 26.87
CA MET A 1 3.31 -45.02 26.87
C MET A 1 2.94 -44.07 25.77
N ASP A 2 2.31 -42.96 26.14
CA ASP A 2 1.73 -41.99 25.22
C ASP A 2 2.83 -41.21 24.49
N ASP A 3 2.99 -41.48 23.19
CA ASP A 3 3.75 -40.63 22.27
C ASP A 3 2.92 -39.37 22.00
N THR A 4 3.05 -38.36 22.86
CA THR A 4 2.58 -37.01 22.55
C THR A 4 3.70 -36.31 21.78
N PRO A 5 3.50 -35.94 20.50
CA PRO A 5 4.53 -35.21 19.77
C PRO A 5 4.78 -33.88 20.47
N PHE A 6 6.06 -33.58 20.69
CA PHE A 6 6.55 -32.34 21.28
C PHE A 6 6.07 -31.15 20.44
N GLN A 7 4.97 -30.51 20.85
CA GLN A 7 4.57 -29.21 20.33
C GLN A 7 5.50 -28.18 20.97
N PRO A 8 6.34 -27.45 20.21
CA PRO A 8 7.21 -26.45 20.79
C PRO A 8 6.35 -25.33 21.39
N ALA A 9 6.46 -25.13 22.70
CA ALA A 9 5.71 -24.12 23.46
C ALA A 9 5.87 -22.70 22.88
N ASP A 10 6.97 -22.44 22.19
CA ASP A 10 7.28 -21.18 21.51
C ASP A 10 6.23 -20.77 20.48
N ASP A 11 5.57 -21.72 19.80
CA ASP A 11 4.57 -21.40 18.78
C ASP A 11 3.31 -20.79 19.41
N LEU A 12 2.92 -21.20 20.62
CA LEU A 12 1.76 -20.65 21.32
C LEU A 12 2.01 -19.21 21.79
N ASP A 13 3.21 -18.93 22.31
CA ASP A 13 3.57 -17.59 22.79
C ASP A 13 3.80 -16.60 21.64
N ILE A 14 4.35 -17.07 20.51
CA ILE A 14 4.42 -16.30 19.27
C ILE A 14 3.00 -16.04 18.73
N LEU A 15 2.09 -17.01 18.82
CA LEU A 15 0.68 -16.85 18.45
C LEU A 15 -0.11 -15.98 19.44
N ASN A 16 0.38 -15.75 20.65
CA ASN A 16 -0.20 -14.78 21.59
C ASN A 16 0.24 -13.35 21.24
N ASP A 17 1.46 -13.15 20.74
CA ASP A 17 1.93 -11.85 20.27
C ASP A 17 1.22 -11.41 18.98
N LEU A 18 0.80 -10.15 18.94
CA LEU A 18 0.04 -9.57 17.82
C LEU A 18 0.84 -9.62 16.51
N LEU A 19 2.17 -9.48 16.57
CA LEU A 19 3.04 -9.59 15.39
C LEU A 19 3.17 -11.04 14.91
N GLY A 20 3.20 -12.02 15.81
CA GLY A 20 3.21 -13.43 15.42
C GLY A 20 1.90 -13.84 14.77
N ARG A 21 0.74 -13.46 15.32
CA ARG A 21 -0.57 -13.66 14.64
C ARG A 21 -0.62 -13.02 13.27
N ALA A 22 -0.10 -11.80 13.13
CA ALA A 22 0.01 -11.13 11.84
C ALA A 22 0.90 -11.89 10.86
N ARG A 23 2.03 -12.44 11.34
CA ARG A 23 2.96 -13.24 10.53
C ARG A 23 2.29 -14.47 9.94
N TYR A 24 1.62 -15.30 10.77
CA TYR A 24 0.92 -16.49 10.32
C TYR A 24 -0.19 -16.14 9.32
N PHE A 25 -0.95 -15.09 9.61
CA PHE A 25 -2.00 -14.62 8.70
C PHE A 25 -1.45 -14.22 7.32
N ILE A 26 -0.35 -13.45 7.28
CA ILE A 26 0.29 -13.05 6.01
C ILE A 26 0.83 -14.26 5.26
N LEU A 27 1.51 -15.19 5.95
CA LEU A 27 2.03 -16.42 5.35
C LEU A 27 0.93 -17.28 4.76
N GLY A 28 -0.20 -17.45 5.47
CA GLY A 28 -1.35 -18.20 4.96
C GLY A 28 -1.92 -17.60 3.66
N LEU A 29 -1.94 -16.27 3.54
CA LEU A 29 -2.38 -15.60 2.32
C LEU A 29 -1.36 -15.67 1.18
N ILE A 30 -0.06 -15.61 1.49
CA ILE A 30 1.01 -15.82 0.51
C ILE A 30 0.95 -17.25 -0.02
N GLY A 31 0.88 -18.25 0.87
CA GLY A 31 0.73 -19.65 0.49
C GLY A 31 -0.52 -19.91 -0.36
N PHE A 32 -1.66 -19.30 -0.02
CA PHE A 32 -2.85 -19.38 -0.86
C PHE A 32 -2.63 -18.83 -2.28
N ILE A 33 -1.94 -17.69 -2.41
CA ILE A 33 -1.60 -17.13 -3.73
C ILE A 33 -0.66 -18.07 -4.48
N ASP A 34 0.36 -18.60 -3.82
CA ASP A 34 1.33 -19.49 -4.44
C ASP A 34 0.69 -20.76 -4.96
N THR A 35 -0.12 -21.44 -4.13
CA THR A 35 -0.89 -22.61 -4.57
C THR A 35 -1.83 -22.29 -5.74
N ALA A 36 -2.43 -21.10 -5.76
CA ALA A 36 -3.28 -20.68 -6.89
C ALA A 36 -2.47 -20.47 -8.18
N LEU A 37 -1.26 -19.90 -8.08
CA LEU A 37 -0.37 -19.70 -9.22
C LEU A 37 0.25 -21.02 -9.70
N GLU A 38 0.63 -21.92 -8.79
CA GLU A 38 1.14 -23.25 -9.12
C GLU A 38 0.10 -24.08 -9.89
N ARG A 39 -1.17 -24.04 -9.47
CA ARG A 39 -2.27 -24.71 -10.17
C ARG A 39 -2.51 -24.17 -11.58
N LEU A 40 -2.12 -22.92 -11.82
CA LEU A 40 -2.27 -22.28 -13.13
C LEU A 40 -1.17 -22.75 -14.12
N GLY A 41 -0.02 -23.18 -13.59
CA GLY A 41 1.13 -23.62 -14.37
C GLY A 41 1.62 -22.53 -15.33
N ASP A 42 1.77 -22.89 -16.60
CA ASP A 42 2.18 -21.95 -17.67
C ASP A 42 1.03 -21.08 -18.21
N THR A 43 -0.19 -21.26 -17.71
CA THR A 43 -1.34 -20.50 -18.19
C THR A 43 -1.22 -19.05 -17.71
N PRO A 44 -1.40 -18.05 -18.59
CA PRO A 44 -1.34 -16.65 -18.17
C PRO A 44 -2.48 -16.32 -17.21
N LEU A 45 -2.18 -15.54 -16.17
CA LEU A 45 -3.17 -15.08 -15.20
C LEU A 45 -4.14 -14.10 -15.87
N ASP A 46 -5.41 -14.49 -15.97
CA ASP A 46 -6.44 -13.64 -16.56
C ASP A 46 -6.84 -12.48 -15.61
N ALA A 47 -7.50 -11.47 -16.16
CA ALA A 47 -7.90 -10.29 -15.40
C ALA A 47 -8.89 -10.60 -14.25
N ARG A 48 -9.74 -11.62 -14.42
CA ARG A 48 -10.74 -11.99 -13.41
C ARG A 48 -10.09 -12.71 -12.24
N ALA A 49 -9.21 -13.68 -12.49
CA ALA A 49 -8.44 -14.37 -11.44
C ALA A 49 -7.49 -13.39 -10.75
N ALA A 50 -6.79 -12.53 -11.50
CA ALA A 50 -5.97 -11.47 -10.91
C ALA A 50 -6.79 -10.58 -9.98
N GLY A 51 -7.99 -10.14 -10.41
CA GLY A 51 -8.91 -9.36 -9.59
C GLY A 51 -9.42 -10.11 -8.36
N TYR A 52 -9.68 -11.41 -8.48
CA TYR A 52 -10.08 -12.27 -7.37
C TYR A 52 -8.96 -12.42 -6.33
N LEU A 53 -7.77 -12.87 -6.74
CA LEU A 53 -6.60 -13.04 -5.88
C LEU A 53 -6.19 -11.72 -5.21
N MET A 54 -6.29 -10.62 -5.95
CA MET A 54 -6.06 -9.28 -5.43
C MET A 54 -6.98 -8.97 -4.23
N ARG A 55 -8.29 -9.20 -4.38
CA ARG A 55 -9.27 -8.90 -3.33
C ARG A 55 -9.26 -9.89 -2.18
N ARG A 56 -9.08 -11.17 -2.49
CA ARG A 56 -9.20 -12.28 -1.53
C ARG A 56 -7.97 -12.42 -0.66
N ALA A 57 -6.78 -12.21 -1.20
CA ALA A 57 -5.52 -12.52 -0.52
C ALA A 57 -4.50 -11.38 -0.53
N LEU A 58 -4.22 -10.77 -1.69
CA LEU A 58 -3.15 -9.77 -1.78
C LEU A 58 -3.45 -8.52 -0.95
N LEU A 59 -4.65 -7.93 -1.11
CA LEU A 59 -5.03 -6.73 -0.38
C LEU A 59 -5.04 -6.93 1.15
N PRO A 60 -5.64 -8.00 1.71
CA PRO A 60 -5.55 -8.29 3.13
C PRO A 60 -4.11 -8.52 3.62
N ALA A 61 -3.28 -9.24 2.87
CA ALA A 61 -1.89 -9.49 3.23
C ALA A 61 -1.08 -8.19 3.27
N GLU A 62 -1.20 -7.34 2.25
CA GLU A 62 -0.57 -6.02 2.25
C GLU A 62 -1.10 -5.14 3.40
N ALA A 63 -2.39 -5.23 3.73
CA ALA A 63 -2.98 -4.47 4.83
C ALA A 63 -2.39 -4.89 6.18
N ALA A 64 -2.30 -6.19 6.45
CA ALA A 64 -1.66 -6.72 7.64
C ALA A 64 -0.17 -6.32 7.70
N LEU A 65 0.58 -6.50 6.61
CA LEU A 65 2.00 -6.18 6.57
C LEU A 65 2.27 -4.69 6.80
N ARG A 66 1.47 -3.78 6.22
CA ARG A 66 1.60 -2.34 6.50
C ARG A 66 1.49 -2.05 8.00
N ARG A 67 0.47 -2.61 8.66
CA ARG A 67 0.26 -2.40 10.11
C ARG A 67 1.39 -3.01 10.94
N ALA A 68 1.87 -4.20 10.58
CA ALA A 68 3.03 -4.81 11.20
C ALA A 68 4.29 -3.95 11.05
N ILE A 69 4.57 -3.41 9.86
CA ILE A 69 5.69 -2.50 9.61
C ILE A 69 5.57 -1.23 10.46
N LEU A 70 4.36 -0.68 10.64
CA LEU A 70 4.14 0.47 11.53
C LEU A 70 4.45 0.14 12.98
N LEU A 71 4.05 -1.05 13.47
CA LEU A 71 4.38 -1.51 14.81
C LEU A 71 5.88 -1.72 14.98
N ILE A 72 6.56 -2.32 14.00
CA ILE A 72 8.03 -2.46 13.98
C ILE A 72 8.69 -1.08 14.02
N ALA A 73 8.18 -0.12 13.24
CA ALA A 73 8.71 1.24 13.21
C ALA A 73 8.69 1.92 14.58
N THR A 74 7.73 1.60 15.45
CA THR A 74 7.66 2.16 16.81
C THR A 74 8.74 1.64 17.75
N LYS A 75 9.36 0.49 17.42
CA LYS A 75 10.47 -0.11 18.17
C LYS A 75 11.84 0.34 17.65
N LEU A 76 11.88 1.06 16.54
CA LEU A 76 13.12 1.55 15.95
C LEU A 76 13.51 2.92 16.54
N PRO A 77 14.82 3.21 16.62
CA PRO A 77 15.28 4.53 17.06
C PRO A 77 14.77 5.62 16.11
N PRO A 78 14.53 6.85 16.62
CA PRO A 78 14.09 7.96 15.80
C PRO A 78 15.12 8.24 14.71
N PRO A 79 14.68 8.66 13.51
CA PRO A 79 15.61 8.96 12.43
C PRO A 79 16.48 10.15 12.84
N ALA A 80 17.79 10.06 12.59
CA ALA A 80 18.69 11.19 12.78
C ALA A 80 18.16 12.42 12.04
N PRO A 81 18.24 13.63 12.64
CA PRO A 81 17.79 14.85 11.99
C PRO A 81 18.50 14.98 10.64
N ALA A 82 17.70 15.13 9.58
CA ALA A 82 18.26 15.30 8.25
C ALA A 82 19.07 16.60 8.25
N ARG A 83 20.41 16.49 8.19
CA ARG A 83 21.26 17.64 7.87
C ARG A 83 20.69 18.26 6.60
N ALA A 84 20.42 19.56 6.65
CA ALA A 84 19.96 20.31 5.50
C ALA A 84 20.86 19.95 4.31
N PRO A 85 20.30 19.70 3.11
CA PRO A 85 21.14 19.45 1.95
C PRO A 85 22.08 20.65 1.83
N SER A 86 23.37 20.43 2.08
CA SER A 86 24.38 21.44 1.75
C SER A 86 24.13 21.74 0.29
N LYS A 87 23.98 23.02 -0.04
CA LYS A 87 23.78 23.54 -1.39
C LYS A 87 24.97 23.05 -2.23
N ALA A 88 24.89 21.82 -2.73
CA ALA A 88 25.88 21.30 -3.66
C ALA A 88 25.70 22.18 -4.89
N ALA A 89 26.77 22.88 -5.25
CA ALA A 89 26.80 23.71 -6.44
C ALA A 89 26.21 22.91 -7.59
N ARG A 90 25.22 23.50 -8.27
CA ARG A 90 24.66 22.96 -9.52
C ARG A 90 25.84 22.79 -10.49
N GLN A 91 26.44 21.62 -10.53
CA GLN A 91 27.28 21.25 -11.65
C GLN A 91 26.35 21.15 -12.87
N PRO A 92 26.69 21.79 -14.00
CA PRO A 92 25.93 21.64 -15.22
C PRO A 92 25.85 20.15 -15.56
N ALA A 93 24.64 19.67 -15.84
CA ALA A 93 24.40 18.29 -16.19
C ALA A 93 25.17 17.97 -17.48
N ALA A 94 26.36 17.37 -17.33
CA ALA A 94 26.99 16.69 -18.44
C ALA A 94 26.00 15.62 -18.94
N ALA A 95 25.74 15.59 -20.23
CA ALA A 95 24.88 14.61 -20.89
C ALA A 95 25.47 13.21 -20.69
N ALA A 96 25.20 12.61 -19.53
CA ALA A 96 25.56 11.25 -19.24
C ALA A 96 24.77 10.38 -20.22
N LYS A 97 25.49 9.73 -21.14
CA LYS A 97 24.97 8.65 -21.98
C LYS A 97 24.36 7.61 -21.04
N GLY A 98 23.04 7.67 -20.88
CA GLY A 98 22.32 6.85 -19.91
C GLY A 98 22.43 5.39 -20.31
N LYS A 99 23.16 4.59 -19.53
CA LYS A 99 22.95 3.14 -19.54
C LYS A 99 21.45 2.90 -19.37
N PRO A 100 20.83 1.96 -20.11
CA PRO A 100 19.44 1.62 -19.90
C PRO A 100 19.28 1.29 -18.41
N ALA A 101 18.47 2.08 -17.72
CA ALA A 101 18.28 1.92 -16.30
C ALA A 101 17.69 0.52 -16.08
N ALA A 102 18.41 -0.33 -15.33
CA ALA A 102 17.90 -1.64 -14.95
C ALA A 102 16.48 -1.49 -14.39
N PRO A 103 15.55 -2.40 -14.72
CA PRO A 103 14.18 -2.29 -14.26
C PRO A 103 14.18 -2.23 -12.73
N ARG A 104 13.69 -1.12 -12.18
CA ARG A 104 13.65 -0.92 -10.72
C ARG A 104 12.73 -1.96 -10.11
N ALA A 105 13.22 -2.67 -9.10
CA ALA A 105 12.42 -3.63 -8.34
C ALA A 105 11.12 -2.97 -7.83
N PRO A 106 9.98 -3.68 -7.87
CA PRO A 106 8.71 -3.12 -7.44
C PRO A 106 8.74 -2.83 -5.93
N LEU A 107 8.44 -1.60 -5.56
CA LEU A 107 8.51 -1.15 -4.17
C LEU A 107 7.17 -1.28 -3.45
N PHE A 108 7.19 -1.88 -2.26
CA PHE A 108 6.01 -1.99 -1.41
C PHE A 108 5.50 -0.61 -0.98
N ARG A 109 4.22 -0.36 -1.25
CA ARG A 109 3.58 0.91 -0.95
C ARG A 109 3.02 0.92 0.46
N MET A 110 3.66 1.71 1.33
CA MET A 110 3.19 1.97 2.71
C MET A 110 1.90 2.80 2.79
N SER A 111 1.41 3.35 1.68
CA SER A 111 0.09 4.00 1.61
C SER A 111 -0.97 2.97 1.24
N GLU A 112 -2.08 2.96 1.97
CA GLU A 112 -3.23 2.15 1.60
C GLU A 112 -3.92 2.68 0.33
N PRO A 113 -4.46 1.79 -0.52
CA PRO A 113 -5.35 2.22 -1.59
C PRO A 113 -6.54 2.93 -0.97
N GLN A 114 -6.64 4.24 -1.21
CA GLN A 114 -7.81 4.98 -0.79
C GLN A 114 -9.03 4.47 -1.56
N PRO A 115 -10.21 4.38 -0.93
CA PRO A 115 -11.44 4.19 -1.70
C PRO A 115 -11.45 5.26 -2.77
N ARG A 116 -11.56 4.85 -4.04
CA ARG A 116 -11.74 5.83 -5.11
C ARG A 116 -12.96 6.66 -4.69
N PRO A 117 -12.90 8.01 -4.74
CA PRO A 117 -14.13 8.77 -4.67
C PRO A 117 -15.03 8.16 -5.74
N THR A 118 -16.19 7.67 -5.32
CA THR A 118 -17.21 7.19 -6.24
C THR A 118 -17.69 8.41 -7.03
N HIS A 119 -16.90 8.82 -8.02
CA HIS A 119 -17.34 9.61 -9.15
C HIS A 119 -18.18 8.72 -10.07
N TYR A 120 -19.13 7.98 -9.49
CA TYR A 120 -20.38 7.77 -10.16
C TYR A 120 -21.25 8.93 -9.70
N ARG A 121 -21.24 10.00 -10.49
CA ARG A 121 -22.42 10.83 -10.59
C ARG A 121 -23.55 9.85 -10.91
N LYS A 122 -24.43 9.58 -9.95
CA LYS A 122 -25.84 9.48 -10.30
C LYS A 122 -26.14 10.84 -10.91
N THR A 123 -26.15 10.91 -12.24
CA THR A 123 -27.01 11.85 -12.97
C THR A 123 -28.37 11.77 -12.29
N ASP A 124 -28.91 12.87 -11.76
CA ASP A 124 -29.57 13.85 -12.63
C ASP A 124 -29.31 15.33 -12.30
N TYR A 125 -28.36 15.67 -11.44
CA TYR A 125 -28.08 17.09 -11.15
C TYR A 125 -26.59 17.41 -11.22
N LEU A 126 -26.21 18.14 -12.26
CA LEU A 126 -24.99 18.95 -12.27
C LEU A 126 -25.12 19.98 -11.15
N SER A 127 -24.17 20.04 -10.20
CA SER A 127 -24.09 21.20 -9.29
C SER A 127 -24.03 22.49 -10.11
N GLU A 128 -24.69 23.56 -9.67
CA GLU A 128 -24.81 24.83 -10.43
C GLU A 128 -23.46 25.41 -10.88
N ASP A 129 -22.40 25.19 -10.10
CA ASP A 129 -21.02 25.60 -10.43
C ASP A 129 -20.39 24.82 -11.60
N LEU A 130 -21.00 23.69 -11.97
CA LEU A 130 -20.59 22.81 -13.08
C LEU A 130 -21.62 22.80 -14.22
N MET A 131 -22.69 23.59 -14.11
CA MET A 131 -23.48 23.93 -15.28
C MET A 131 -22.63 24.81 -16.19
N PRO A 132 -22.68 24.62 -17.51
CA PRO A 132 -22.05 25.56 -18.43
C PRO A 132 -22.75 26.91 -18.26
N ARG A 133 -22.17 27.78 -17.43
CA ARG A 133 -22.49 29.21 -17.49
C ARG A 133 -22.12 29.64 -18.90
N ILE A 134 -23.13 29.95 -19.71
CA ILE A 134 -22.96 30.56 -21.02
C ILE A 134 -22.25 31.88 -20.76
N THR A 135 -20.92 31.83 -20.78
CA THR A 135 -20.07 33.00 -20.73
C THR A 135 -20.07 33.52 -22.16
N LEU A 136 -20.63 34.71 -22.34
CA LEU A 136 -20.55 35.43 -23.61
C LEU A 136 -19.08 35.37 -24.07
N LEU A 137 -18.88 34.85 -25.29
CA LEU A 137 -17.57 34.64 -25.91
C LEU A 137 -16.80 35.96 -25.91
N THR A 138 -15.98 36.15 -24.88
CA THR A 138 -15.07 37.28 -24.77
C THR A 138 -13.74 36.88 -25.39
N GLU A 139 -13.10 37.84 -26.05
CA GLU A 139 -11.91 37.63 -26.88
C GLU A 139 -10.72 36.98 -26.13
N SER A 140 -10.71 37.10 -24.80
CA SER A 140 -9.76 36.46 -23.89
C SER A 140 -9.92 34.94 -23.78
N VAL A 141 -11.15 34.41 -23.88
CA VAL A 141 -11.43 32.96 -23.86
C VAL A 141 -11.04 32.32 -25.20
N LEU A 142 -11.20 33.06 -26.31
CA LEU A 142 -10.76 32.62 -27.64
C LEU A 142 -9.24 32.56 -27.77
N ARG A 143 -8.49 33.39 -27.01
CA ARG A 143 -7.02 33.40 -26.99
C ARG A 143 -6.41 32.49 -25.91
N ALA A 144 -7.22 31.90 -25.03
CA ALA A 144 -6.73 30.96 -24.04
C ALA A 144 -6.25 29.68 -24.73
N ARG A 145 -4.93 29.55 -24.88
CA ARG A 145 -4.29 28.32 -25.38
C ARG A 145 -4.67 27.19 -24.42
N THR A 146 -5.62 26.35 -24.81
CA THR A 146 -5.97 25.12 -24.09
C THR A 146 -4.69 24.30 -23.95
N ALA A 147 -4.18 24.20 -22.72
CA ALA A 147 -3.07 23.31 -22.44
C ALA A 147 -3.48 21.90 -22.92
N PRO A 148 -2.64 21.21 -23.72
CA PRO A 148 -3.02 19.91 -24.26
C PRO A 148 -3.37 18.99 -23.10
N ALA A 149 -4.59 18.47 -23.11
CA ALA A 149 -5.05 17.52 -22.12
C ALA A 149 -4.05 16.37 -22.08
N ARG A 150 -3.46 16.13 -20.90
CA ARG A 150 -2.51 15.03 -20.73
C ARG A 150 -3.21 13.74 -21.17
N PRO A 151 -2.60 12.94 -22.07
CA PRO A 151 -3.24 11.72 -22.53
C PRO A 151 -3.57 10.81 -21.34
N PRO A 152 -4.72 10.12 -21.37
CA PRO A 152 -5.09 9.20 -20.32
C PRO A 152 -3.96 8.17 -20.14
N PRO A 153 -3.61 7.81 -18.88
CA PRO A 153 -2.59 6.80 -18.66
C PRO A 153 -3.00 5.50 -19.35
N ALA A 154 -2.03 4.85 -20.00
CA ALA A 154 -2.26 3.58 -20.69
C ALA A 154 -2.95 2.56 -19.75
N PRO A 155 -3.87 1.74 -20.29
CA PRO A 155 -4.55 0.70 -19.50
C PRO A 155 -3.50 -0.19 -18.84
N GLN A 156 -3.51 -0.23 -17.51
CA GLN A 156 -2.62 -1.10 -16.76
C GLN A 156 -3.14 -2.53 -16.84
N ASP A 157 -2.31 -3.43 -17.35
CA ASP A 157 -2.59 -4.86 -17.29
C ASP A 157 -2.77 -5.28 -15.81
N PRO A 158 -3.97 -5.79 -15.42
CA PRO A 158 -4.25 -6.20 -14.06
C PRO A 158 -3.37 -7.37 -13.60
N ALA A 159 -2.96 -8.27 -14.50
CA ALA A 159 -2.09 -9.39 -14.17
C ALA A 159 -0.67 -8.90 -13.85
N ALA A 160 -0.08 -8.07 -14.72
CA ALA A 160 1.21 -7.44 -14.43
C ALA A 160 1.16 -6.53 -13.18
N ALA A 161 0.04 -5.88 -12.90
CA ALA A 161 -0.14 -5.12 -11.66
C ALA A 161 -0.18 -6.04 -10.42
N PHE A 162 -0.83 -7.19 -10.52
CA PHE A 162 -0.85 -8.21 -9.48
C PHE A 162 0.55 -8.75 -9.19
N HIS A 163 1.27 -9.25 -10.19
CA HIS A 163 2.61 -9.83 -10.00
C HIS A 163 3.59 -8.82 -9.39
N ARG A 164 3.61 -7.58 -9.88
CA ARG A 164 4.47 -6.53 -9.30
C ARG A 164 4.18 -6.29 -7.82
N ARG A 165 2.90 -6.27 -7.44
CA ARG A 165 2.49 -6.06 -6.04
C ARG A 165 2.81 -7.26 -5.17
N PHE A 166 2.60 -8.47 -5.68
CA PHE A 166 2.94 -9.70 -4.97
C PHE A 166 4.44 -9.84 -4.73
N GLN A 167 5.27 -9.54 -5.74
CA GLN A 167 6.73 -9.49 -5.58
C GLN A 167 7.15 -8.44 -4.55
N ALA A 168 6.54 -7.24 -4.58
CA ALA A 168 6.80 -6.20 -3.59
C ALA A 168 6.37 -6.62 -2.18
N LEU A 169 5.26 -7.36 -2.04
CA LEU A 169 4.80 -7.91 -0.76
C LEU A 169 5.82 -8.90 -0.21
N ARG A 170 6.27 -9.88 -1.01
CA ARG A 170 7.29 -10.87 -0.59
C ARG A 170 8.57 -10.19 -0.15
N ALA A 171 9.13 -9.30 -0.97
CA ALA A 171 10.35 -8.58 -0.63
C ALA A 171 10.23 -7.73 0.65
N ALA A 172 9.05 -7.15 0.91
CA ALA A 172 8.80 -6.39 2.14
C ALA A 172 8.50 -7.27 3.36
N TYR A 173 8.01 -8.48 3.15
CA TYR A 173 7.83 -9.46 4.20
C TYR A 173 9.18 -10.04 4.66
N ASP A 174 10.07 -10.34 3.71
CA ASP A 174 11.40 -10.89 3.98
C ASP A 174 12.30 -9.89 4.71
N ASP A 175 12.25 -8.60 4.32
CA ASP A 175 12.98 -7.53 5.02
C ASP A 175 12.08 -6.31 5.29
N PRO A 176 11.37 -6.28 6.45
CA PRO A 176 10.47 -5.18 6.79
C PRO A 176 11.20 -3.92 7.30
N ALA A 177 12.47 -4.04 7.73
CA ALA A 177 13.17 -2.97 8.43
C ALA A 177 13.43 -1.70 7.57
N PRO A 178 13.83 -1.79 6.29
CA PRO A 178 13.98 -0.63 5.41
C PRO A 178 12.68 0.16 5.23
N TYR A 179 11.54 -0.54 5.17
CA TYR A 179 10.22 0.07 5.02
C TYR A 179 9.81 0.83 6.28
N ALA A 180 10.05 0.24 7.45
CA ALA A 180 9.83 0.88 8.74
C ALA A 180 10.68 2.16 8.89
N ARG A 181 11.99 2.08 8.61
CA ARG A 181 12.90 3.25 8.63
C ARG A 181 12.49 4.33 7.63
N ARG A 182 12.09 3.94 6.42
CA ARG A 182 11.61 4.87 5.39
C ARG A 182 10.34 5.58 5.85
N TRP A 183 9.42 4.86 6.49
CA TRP A 183 8.21 5.45 7.04
C TRP A 183 8.53 6.45 8.15
N LEU A 184 9.40 6.10 9.11
CA LEU A 184 9.85 7.02 10.17
C LEU A 184 10.42 8.32 9.61
N ARG A 185 11.31 8.23 8.61
CA ARG A 185 11.86 9.41 7.92
C ARG A 185 10.78 10.26 7.25
N ARG A 186 9.73 9.65 6.71
CA ARG A 186 8.62 10.37 6.09
C ARG A 186 7.75 11.06 7.15
N ARG A 187 7.42 10.35 8.24
CA ARG A 187 6.68 10.90 9.38
C ARG A 187 7.39 12.10 9.98
N ALA A 188 8.70 12.03 10.16
CA ALA A 188 9.51 13.15 10.65
C ALA A 188 9.50 14.38 9.72
N ARG A 189 9.27 14.18 8.42
CA ARG A 189 9.18 15.28 7.44
C ARG A 189 7.78 15.88 7.33
N SER A 190 6.73 15.07 7.51
CA SER A 190 5.34 15.49 7.33
C SER A 190 4.40 14.61 8.15
N ALA A 191 3.72 15.23 9.12
CA ALA A 191 2.65 14.60 9.89
C ALA A 191 1.43 14.25 9.01
N ALA A 192 1.14 15.06 7.99
CA ALA A 192 0.06 14.80 7.05
C ALA A 192 0.30 13.53 6.21
N ASP A 193 1.56 13.26 5.82
CA ASP A 193 1.92 12.03 5.12
C ASP A 193 1.86 10.80 6.03
N ALA A 194 2.12 10.97 7.33
CA ALA A 194 1.96 9.90 8.31
C ALA A 194 0.49 9.53 8.51
N ALA A 195 -0.41 10.52 8.54
CA ALA A 195 -1.85 10.31 8.65
C ALA A 195 -2.43 9.53 7.45
N ARG A 196 -1.81 9.65 6.26
CA ARG A 196 -2.22 8.93 5.04
C ARG A 196 -1.76 7.47 4.98
N ALA A 197 -0.98 6.98 5.95
CA ALA A 197 -0.44 5.62 5.93
C ALA A 197 -1.52 4.54 6.15
N LEU A 198 -2.53 4.85 6.97
CA LEU A 198 -3.68 3.97 7.21
C LEU A 198 -4.95 4.68 6.74
N ALA A 199 -5.82 3.98 6.02
CA ALA A 199 -7.12 4.53 5.64
C ALA A 199 -7.93 4.83 6.91
N PRO A 200 -8.66 5.96 6.95
CA PRO A 200 -9.37 6.38 8.16
C PRO A 200 -10.56 5.48 8.50
N VAL A 201 -11.23 4.90 7.50
CA VAL A 201 -12.57 4.30 7.67
C VAL A 201 -12.64 2.80 7.32
N LYS A 202 -11.91 2.31 6.31
CA LYS A 202 -12.02 0.91 5.85
C LYS A 202 -10.65 0.29 5.64
N ILE A 203 -10.44 -0.90 6.21
CA ILE A 203 -9.23 -1.70 5.96
C ILE A 203 -9.36 -2.34 4.58
N PRO A 204 -8.42 -2.07 3.64
CA PRO A 204 -8.45 -2.67 2.31
C PRO A 204 -8.45 -4.20 2.37
N GLY A 205 -9.27 -4.83 1.54
CA GLY A 205 -9.36 -6.29 1.46
C GLY A 205 -10.27 -6.93 2.50
N VAL A 206 -10.66 -6.23 3.58
CA VAL A 206 -11.65 -6.74 4.53
C VAL A 206 -12.99 -6.90 3.83
N SER A 207 -13.39 -8.16 3.64
CA SER A 207 -14.68 -8.56 3.12
C SER A 207 -15.26 -9.63 4.03
N ARG A 208 -16.57 -9.88 3.98
CA ARG A 208 -17.24 -10.94 4.76
C ARG A 208 -16.62 -12.34 4.57
N SER A 209 -15.85 -12.54 3.50
CA SER A 209 -15.15 -13.79 3.23
C SER A 209 -13.93 -14.03 4.12
N LEU A 210 -13.31 -12.99 4.66
CA LEU A 210 -12.26 -13.08 5.68
C LEU A 210 -12.98 -13.32 7.01
N GLY A 211 -12.92 -14.55 7.52
CA GLY A 211 -13.65 -14.95 8.73
C GLY A 211 -13.42 -14.01 9.91
N GLU A 212 -14.32 -14.02 10.88
CA GLU A 212 -14.39 -13.01 11.95
C GLU A 212 -13.06 -12.80 12.70
N ASN A 213 -12.35 -13.89 13.01
CA ASN A 213 -11.02 -13.84 13.66
C ASN A 213 -10.00 -12.99 12.89
N THR A 214 -10.01 -13.06 11.55
CA THR A 214 -9.07 -12.31 10.71
C THR A 214 -9.44 -10.82 10.64
N ILE A 215 -10.74 -10.51 10.70
CA ILE A 215 -11.22 -9.14 10.78
C ILE A 215 -10.83 -8.53 12.13
N SER A 216 -11.00 -9.28 13.22
CA SER A 216 -10.58 -8.87 14.57
C SER A 216 -9.07 -8.62 14.64
N LEU A 217 -8.25 -9.53 14.09
CA LEU A 217 -6.80 -9.34 14.00
C LEU A 217 -6.42 -8.04 13.26
N LEU A 218 -7.05 -7.77 12.11
CA LEU A 218 -6.78 -6.56 11.34
C LEU A 218 -7.22 -5.29 12.09
N LYS A 219 -8.30 -5.35 12.87
CA LYS A 219 -8.75 -4.27 13.75
C LYS A 219 -7.76 -4.03 14.89
N GLU A 220 -7.33 -5.08 15.59
CA GLU A 220 -6.32 -5.03 16.65
C GLU A 220 -5.00 -4.41 16.14
N LEU A 221 -4.51 -4.88 14.99
CA LEU A 221 -3.34 -4.32 14.32
C LEU A 221 -3.51 -2.84 13.97
N THR A 222 -4.70 -2.44 13.53
CA THR A 222 -5.00 -1.03 13.22
C THR A 222 -4.99 -0.18 14.48
N GLN A 223 -5.62 -0.65 15.55
CA GLN A 223 -5.70 0.06 16.82
C GLN A 223 -4.31 0.23 17.43
N ALA A 224 -3.52 -0.84 17.50
CA ALA A 224 -2.15 -0.80 18.00
C ALA A 224 -1.25 0.14 17.16
N ALA A 225 -1.39 0.10 15.83
CA ALA A 225 -0.63 0.99 14.96
C ALA A 225 -1.02 2.47 15.13
N ARG A 226 -2.31 2.78 15.30
CA ARG A 226 -2.79 4.16 15.52
C ARG A 226 -2.40 4.70 16.90
N ALA A 227 -2.55 3.90 17.95
CA ALA A 227 -2.18 4.29 19.32
C ALA A 227 -0.71 4.71 19.43
N ARG A 228 0.17 4.13 18.62
CA ARG A 228 1.60 4.45 18.61
C ARG A 228 2.02 5.46 17.52
N ALA A 229 1.17 5.70 16.54
CA ALA A 229 1.44 6.62 15.43
C ALA A 229 1.02 8.07 15.72
N LEU A 230 0.08 8.29 16.64
CA LEU A 230 -0.30 9.63 17.07
C LEU A 230 0.65 10.08 18.19
N PRO A 231 1.38 11.18 18.03
CA PRO A 231 1.99 11.83 19.20
C PRO A 231 0.85 12.28 20.11
N ASN A 232 0.95 12.03 21.42
CA ASN A 232 0.07 12.64 22.40
C ASN A 232 0.16 14.15 22.23
N THR A 233 -0.85 14.75 21.59
CA THR A 233 -1.11 16.17 21.68
C THR A 233 -1.98 16.35 22.90
N SER A 234 -1.33 16.48 24.06
CA SER A 234 -1.89 17.17 25.21
C SER A 234 -1.85 18.68 24.97
#